data_AF-A0A6C0EGM9-F1
#
_entry.id   AF-A0A6C0EGM9-F1
#
_cell.length_a   1.000
_cell.length_b   1.000
_cell.length_c   1.000
_cell.angle_alpha   90.00
_cell.angle_beta   90.00
_cell.angle_gamma   90.00
#
_symmetry.space_group_name_H-M   'P 1'
#
loop_
_entity.id
_entity.type
_entity.pdbx_description
1 polymer ?
#
loop_
_entity_poly.entity_id
_entity_poly.type
_entity_poly.pdbx_seq_one_letter_code
_entity_poly.pdbx_strand_id
1 'polypeptide(L)'
;MRTDPPCPDILLNSLTKDRNNYLSTIEWKKINTILNHNESSPELHKKVKNIIYNYYEKWAFSTAYSIKKKYWKECRLIQYDELKLYAYIGLRKSILNYDSNKISIFTDYAIKYIYDEVYNGIYPRYLFHENHKNILKNHHKIDKHKHKHKHYGKLYRKPFGKSYEKPNNKTQIKHE
;
A
#
# COMPACT_ATOMS: atom_id res chain seq x y z
N MET A 1 12.05 45.73 -26.27
CA MET A 1 11.60 46.19 -24.94
C MET A 1 11.53 44.98 -24.02
N ARG A 2 12.34 44.93 -22.96
CA ARG A 2 12.17 43.92 -21.89
C ARG A 2 11.03 44.43 -21.01
N THR A 3 9.87 43.82 -21.13
CA THR A 3 8.79 44.03 -20.16
C THR A 3 9.14 43.23 -18.92
N ASP A 4 9.27 43.89 -17.77
CA ASP A 4 9.44 43.18 -16.51
C ASP A 4 8.28 42.19 -16.32
N PRO A 5 8.56 41.00 -15.77
CA PRO A 5 7.52 40.00 -15.55
C PRO A 5 6.43 40.58 -14.63
N PRO A 6 5.14 40.30 -14.92
CA PRO A 6 4.03 40.81 -14.11
C PRO A 6 4.13 40.32 -12.67
N CYS A 7 3.84 41.22 -11.73
CA CYS A 7 3.96 40.97 -10.29
C CYS A 7 3.18 39.71 -9.86
N PRO A 8 3.77 38.82 -9.03
CA PRO A 8 3.17 37.53 -8.66
C PRO A 8 1.74 37.61 -8.08
N ASP A 9 1.42 38.67 -7.35
CA ASP A 9 0.09 38.88 -6.76
C ASP A 9 -0.99 39.14 -7.82
N ILE A 10 -0.65 39.86 -8.89
CA ILE A 10 -1.56 40.12 -10.01
C ILE A 10 -1.85 38.82 -10.75
N LEU A 11 -0.82 37.97 -10.92
CA LEU A 11 -0.99 36.66 -11.55
C LEU A 11 -1.91 35.75 -10.72
N LEU A 12 -1.76 35.75 -9.39
CA LEU A 12 -2.61 34.94 -8.51
C LEU A 12 -4.09 35.33 -8.62
N ASN A 13 -4.39 36.63 -8.59
CA ASN A 13 -5.77 37.13 -8.69
C ASN A 13 -6.43 36.81 -10.04
N SER A 14 -5.62 36.53 -11.06
CA SER A 14 -6.07 36.17 -12.41
C SER A 14 -6.23 34.66 -12.63
N LEU A 15 -6.01 33.82 -11.61
CA LEU A 15 -6.34 32.40 -11.63
C LEU A 15 -7.86 32.26 -11.43
N THR A 16 -8.60 32.19 -12.53
CA THR A 16 -10.04 32.00 -12.51
C THR A 16 -10.37 30.55 -12.23
N LYS A 17 -11.24 30.28 -11.25
CA LYS A 17 -11.75 28.94 -10.99
C LYS A 17 -12.59 28.45 -12.16
N ASP A 18 -11.95 27.85 -13.15
CA ASP A 18 -12.65 27.34 -14.33
C ASP A 18 -13.49 26.11 -13.93
N ARG A 19 -14.59 25.86 -14.65
CA ARG A 19 -15.49 24.71 -14.36
C ARG A 19 -14.85 23.35 -14.68
N ASN A 20 -13.68 23.37 -15.31
CA ASN A 20 -12.92 22.17 -15.67
C ASN A 20 -12.16 21.66 -14.43
N ASN A 21 -12.17 20.35 -14.21
CA ASN A 21 -11.50 19.71 -13.07
C ASN A 21 -9.95 19.78 -13.13
N TYR A 22 -9.39 20.59 -14.03
CA TYR A 22 -7.95 20.69 -14.29
C TYR A 22 -7.57 22.13 -14.58
N LEU A 23 -6.36 22.50 -14.16
CA LEU A 23 -5.74 23.76 -14.56
C LEU A 23 -5.35 23.71 -16.03
N SER A 24 -5.71 24.75 -16.77
CA SER A 24 -5.30 24.99 -18.16
C SER A 24 -3.80 25.25 -18.26
N THR A 25 -3.25 25.11 -19.48
CA THR A 25 -1.85 25.42 -19.78
C THR A 25 -1.50 26.87 -19.43
N ILE A 26 -2.45 27.80 -19.56
CA ILE A 26 -2.24 29.21 -19.22
C ILE A 26 -2.14 29.39 -17.70
N GLU A 27 -3.02 28.76 -16.93
CA GLU A 27 -2.96 28.78 -15.47
C GLU A 27 -1.68 28.12 -14.96
N TRP A 28 -1.24 27.01 -15.55
CA TRP A 28 0.04 26.38 -15.23
C TRP A 28 1.23 27.28 -15.51
N LYS A 29 1.23 28.02 -16.63
CA LYS A 29 2.27 29.02 -16.89
C LYS A 29 2.32 30.08 -15.79
N LYS A 30 1.17 30.62 -15.39
CA LYS A 30 1.09 31.61 -14.30
C LYS A 30 1.59 31.04 -12.97
N ILE A 31 1.17 29.82 -12.63
CA ILE A 31 1.59 29.11 -11.43
C ILE A 31 3.10 28.90 -11.42
N ASN A 32 3.68 28.45 -12.53
CA ASN A 32 5.12 28.22 -12.64
C ASN A 32 5.89 29.54 -12.55
N THR A 33 5.36 30.62 -13.14
CA THR A 33 5.92 31.96 -12.95
C THR A 33 5.94 32.35 -11.48
N ILE A 34 4.82 32.18 -10.76
CA ILE A 34 4.76 32.50 -9.33
C ILE A 34 5.73 31.62 -8.53
N LEU A 35 5.74 30.31 -8.73
CA LEU A 35 6.58 29.39 -7.96
C LEU A 35 8.09 29.59 -8.17
N ASN A 36 8.49 30.17 -9.30
CA ASN A 36 9.90 30.42 -9.62
C ASN A 36 10.33 31.89 -9.46
N HIS A 37 9.41 32.80 -9.13
CA HIS A 37 9.74 34.22 -9.02
C HIS A 37 10.53 34.49 -7.73
N ASN A 38 11.64 35.23 -7.83
CA ASN A 38 12.54 35.51 -6.71
C ASN A 38 11.87 36.30 -5.57
N GLU A 39 10.84 37.08 -5.89
CA GLU A 39 10.09 37.89 -4.91
C GLU A 39 8.85 37.17 -4.35
N SER A 40 8.60 35.92 -4.73
CA SER A 40 7.44 35.19 -4.23
C SER A 40 7.56 34.86 -2.75
N SER A 41 6.61 35.35 -1.97
CA SER A 41 6.57 35.09 -0.54
C SER A 41 6.17 33.64 -0.23
N PRO A 42 6.59 33.09 0.93
CA PRO A 42 6.13 31.78 1.40
C PRO A 42 4.60 31.66 1.48
N GLU A 43 3.92 32.74 1.84
CA GLU A 43 2.45 32.82 1.89
C GLU A 43 1.84 32.67 0.49
N LEU A 44 2.46 33.28 -0.52
CA LEU A 44 2.01 33.17 -1.90
C LEU A 44 2.20 31.75 -2.44
N HIS A 45 3.34 31.13 -2.15
CA HIS A 45 3.58 29.73 -2.47
C HIS A 45 2.54 28.82 -1.81
N LYS A 46 2.19 29.07 -0.55
CA LYS A 46 1.14 28.32 0.15
C LYS A 46 -0.22 28.48 -0.52
N LYS A 47 -0.60 29.70 -0.94
CA LYS A 47 -1.85 29.94 -1.68
C LYS A 47 -1.88 29.18 -3.00
N VAL A 48 -0.82 29.24 -3.79
CA VAL A 48 -0.71 28.51 -5.07
C VAL A 48 -0.81 27.00 -4.85
N LYS A 49 -0.08 26.45 -3.87
CA LYS A 49 -0.16 25.02 -3.54
C LYS A 49 -1.57 24.58 -3.13
N ASN A 50 -2.30 25.42 -2.39
CA ASN A 50 -3.70 25.16 -2.05
C ASN A 50 -4.62 25.21 -3.28
N ILE A 51 -4.38 26.13 -4.22
CA ILE A 51 -5.12 26.17 -5.49
C ILE A 51 -4.92 24.86 -6.25
N ILE A 52 -3.67 24.42 -6.43
CA ILE A 52 -3.37 23.15 -7.10
C ILE A 52 -4.08 21.99 -6.39
N TYR A 53 -4.00 21.93 -5.06
CA TYR A 53 -4.70 20.88 -4.30
C TYR A 53 -6.20 20.85 -4.60
N ASN A 54 -6.87 22.00 -4.56
CA ASN A 54 -8.32 22.09 -4.76
C ASN A 54 -8.76 21.67 -6.16
N TYR A 55 -7.98 21.95 -7.19
CA TYR A 55 -8.28 21.50 -8.55
C TYR A 55 -8.10 19.98 -8.70
N TYR A 56 -7.02 19.45 -8.13
CA TYR A 56 -6.62 18.06 -8.35
C TYR A 56 -7.13 17.07 -7.30
N GLU A 57 -7.84 17.51 -6.26
CA GLU A 57 -8.35 16.64 -5.19
C GLU A 57 -9.23 15.49 -5.71
N LYS A 58 -10.24 15.82 -6.52
CA LYS A 58 -11.15 14.83 -7.12
C LYS A 58 -10.40 13.90 -8.08
N TRP A 59 -9.49 14.46 -8.88
CA TRP A 59 -8.66 13.69 -9.80
C TRP A 59 -7.75 12.70 -9.07
N ALA A 60 -7.10 13.13 -7.98
CA ALA A 60 -6.21 12.28 -7.21
C ALA A 60 -6.97 11.09 -6.64
N PHE A 61 -8.18 11.33 -6.12
CA PHE A 61 -9.04 10.25 -5.65
C PHE A 61 -9.46 9.29 -6.77
N SER A 62 -9.88 9.81 -7.93
CA SER A 62 -10.21 8.98 -9.10
C SER A 62 -9.02 8.13 -9.57
N THR A 63 -7.80 8.69 -9.49
CA THR A 63 -6.55 7.99 -9.81
C THR A 63 -6.31 6.84 -8.84
N ALA A 64 -6.41 7.07 -7.53
CA ALA A 64 -6.27 6.03 -6.51
C ALA A 64 -7.34 4.92 -6.67
N TYR A 65 -8.57 5.29 -7.01
CA TYR A 65 -9.63 4.33 -7.32
C TYR A 65 -9.30 3.46 -8.52
N SER A 66 -8.71 4.04 -9.57
CA SER A 66 -8.28 3.32 -10.76
C SER A 66 -7.14 2.34 -10.45
N ILE A 67 -6.20 2.73 -9.59
CA ILE A 67 -5.13 1.85 -9.06
C ILE A 67 -5.75 0.70 -8.27
N LYS A 68 -6.66 0.97 -7.33
CA LYS A 68 -7.38 -0.08 -6.58
C LYS A 68 -8.10 -1.06 -7.50
N LYS A 69 -8.74 -0.59 -8.56
CA LYS A 69 -9.44 -1.45 -9.54
C LYS A 69 -8.45 -2.33 -10.30
N LYS A 70 -7.28 -1.78 -10.67
CA LYS A 70 -6.21 -2.52 -11.36
C LYS A 70 -5.61 -3.63 -10.47
N TYR A 71 -5.41 -3.35 -9.18
CA TYR A 71 -4.81 -4.27 -8.20
C TYR A 71 -5.86 -4.75 -7.18
N TRP A 72 -7.04 -5.14 -7.66
CA TRP A 72 -8.19 -5.37 -6.78
C TRP A 72 -7.92 -6.46 -5.73
N LYS A 73 -7.13 -7.49 -6.09
CA LYS A 73 -6.85 -8.64 -5.21
C LYS A 73 -6.02 -8.20 -4.01
N GLU A 74 -5.05 -7.33 -4.27
CA GLU A 74 -4.11 -6.79 -3.30
C GLU A 74 -4.76 -5.67 -2.47
N CYS A 75 -5.59 -4.84 -3.10
CA CYS A 75 -6.27 -3.71 -2.46
C CYS A 75 -7.60 -4.07 -1.79
N ARG A 76 -8.01 -5.35 -1.76
CA ARG A 76 -9.35 -5.76 -1.29
C ARG A 76 -9.70 -5.27 0.11
N LEU A 77 -8.69 -5.18 0.98
CA LEU A 77 -8.86 -4.77 2.38
C LEU A 77 -8.82 -3.25 2.59
N ILE A 78 -8.47 -2.47 1.57
CA ILE A 78 -8.39 -1.01 1.68
C ILE A 78 -9.80 -0.45 1.61
N GLN A 79 -10.24 0.20 2.68
CA GLN A 79 -11.54 0.86 2.71
C GLN A 79 -11.56 2.12 1.83
N TYR A 80 -12.75 2.61 1.51
CA TYR A 80 -12.88 3.77 0.61
C TYR A 80 -12.28 5.04 1.21
N ASP A 81 -12.46 5.27 2.52
CA ASP A 81 -11.91 6.44 3.19
C ASP A 81 -10.39 6.34 3.40
N GLU A 82 -9.86 5.14 3.64
CA GLU A 82 -8.41 4.89 3.60
C GLU A 82 -7.83 5.19 2.22
N LEU A 83 -8.52 4.78 1.15
CA LEU A 83 -8.08 5.05 -0.21
C LEU A 83 -8.06 6.56 -0.53
N LYS A 84 -9.06 7.31 -0.05
CA LYS A 84 -9.05 8.79 -0.14
C LYS A 84 -7.84 9.36 0.58
N LEU A 85 -7.56 8.88 1.80
CA LEU A 85 -6.42 9.35 2.57
C LEU A 85 -5.10 9.17 1.81
N TYR A 86 -4.84 7.97 1.25
CA TYR A 86 -3.65 7.73 0.45
C TYR A 86 -3.59 8.64 -0.79
N ALA A 87 -4.71 8.84 -1.47
CA ALA A 87 -4.79 9.75 -2.61
C ALA A 87 -4.40 11.19 -2.23
N TYR A 88 -4.95 11.70 -1.13
CA TYR A 88 -4.71 13.07 -0.68
C TYR A 88 -3.30 13.27 -0.13
N ILE A 89 -2.74 12.28 0.56
CA ILE A 89 -1.34 12.30 0.99
C ILE A 89 -0.42 12.32 -0.24
N GLY A 90 -0.67 11.46 -1.23
CA GLY A 90 0.11 11.41 -2.46
C GLY A 90 0.06 12.74 -3.22
N LEU A 91 -1.13 13.34 -3.36
CA LEU A 91 -1.30 14.65 -3.97
C LEU A 91 -0.56 15.75 -3.19
N ARG A 92 -0.65 15.76 -1.85
CA ARG A 92 0.08 16.76 -1.05
C ARG A 92 1.59 16.60 -1.20
N LYS A 93 2.09 15.37 -1.16
CA LYS A 93 3.53 15.08 -1.34
C LYS A 93 4.01 15.53 -2.72
N SER A 94 3.25 15.28 -3.78
CA SER A 94 3.64 15.76 -5.12
C SER A 94 3.63 17.28 -5.21
N ILE A 95 2.63 17.97 -4.64
CA ILE A 95 2.58 19.45 -4.62
C ILE A 95 3.75 20.05 -3.83
N LEU A 96 4.12 19.42 -2.71
CA LEU A 96 5.23 19.91 -1.88
C LEU A 96 6.58 19.80 -2.58
N ASN A 97 6.80 18.70 -3.33
CA ASN A 97 8.06 18.39 -4.00
C ASN A 97 8.09 18.85 -5.48
N TYR A 98 7.01 19.44 -5.99
CA TYR A 98 6.93 19.88 -7.37
C TYR A 98 7.94 21.00 -7.66
N ASP A 99 8.85 20.72 -8.58
CA ASP A 99 9.81 21.68 -9.13
C ASP A 99 9.45 21.95 -10.59
N SER A 100 8.90 23.14 -10.84
CA SER A 100 8.39 23.52 -12.16
C SER A 100 9.47 23.73 -13.21
N ASN A 101 10.75 23.84 -12.82
CA ASN A 101 11.87 23.94 -13.76
C ASN A 101 12.27 22.57 -14.33
N LYS A 102 11.95 21.48 -13.62
CA LYS A 102 12.35 20.11 -14.00
C LYS A 102 11.20 19.30 -14.59
N ILE A 103 9.96 19.68 -14.28
CA ILE A 103 8.78 18.85 -14.56
C ILE A 103 7.81 19.60 -15.48
N SER A 104 7.62 19.05 -16.69
CA SER A 104 6.74 19.63 -17.71
C SER A 104 5.24 19.41 -17.44
N ILE A 105 4.86 18.25 -16.90
CA ILE A 105 3.45 17.88 -16.67
C ILE A 105 3.26 17.43 -15.23
N PHE A 106 2.50 18.22 -14.47
CA PHE A 106 2.24 17.95 -13.04
C PHE A 106 1.53 16.62 -12.80
N THR A 107 0.53 16.26 -13.62
CA THR A 107 -0.27 15.04 -13.41
C THR A 107 0.57 13.78 -13.51
N ASP A 108 1.46 13.70 -14.51
CA ASP A 108 2.31 12.52 -14.72
C ASP A 108 3.30 12.34 -13.57
N TYR A 109 3.80 13.46 -13.06
CA TYR A 109 4.63 13.48 -11.86
C TYR A 109 3.85 13.08 -10.60
N ALA A 110 2.66 13.65 -10.39
CA ALA A 110 1.84 13.42 -9.22
C ALA A 110 1.27 11.99 -9.14
N ILE A 111 1.02 11.35 -10.28
CA ILE A 111 0.57 9.94 -10.33
C ILE A 111 1.55 9.03 -9.59
N LYS A 112 2.86 9.26 -9.70
CA LYS A 112 3.88 8.44 -9.02
C LYS A 112 3.72 8.49 -7.51
N TYR A 113 3.55 9.69 -6.95
CA TYR A 113 3.32 9.85 -5.51
C TYR A 113 2.02 9.22 -5.05
N ILE A 114 0.93 9.37 -5.81
CA ILE A 114 -0.35 8.73 -5.47
C ILE A 114 -0.21 7.21 -5.50
N TYR A 115 0.50 6.68 -6.49
CA TYR A 115 0.78 5.26 -6.62
C TYR A 115 1.58 4.74 -5.42
N ASP A 116 2.66 5.42 -5.07
CA ASP A 116 3.52 5.03 -3.95
C ASP A 116 2.76 5.01 -2.63
N GLU A 117 1.91 6.00 -2.35
CA GLU A 117 1.11 6.01 -1.11
C GLU A 117 0.06 4.89 -1.09
N VAL A 118 -0.62 4.64 -2.21
CA VAL A 118 -1.58 3.52 -2.29
C VAL A 118 -0.85 2.19 -2.10
N TYR A 119 0.31 2.02 -2.73
CA TYR A 119 1.12 0.80 -2.62
C TYR A 119 1.65 0.59 -1.20
N ASN A 120 2.14 1.64 -0.56
CA ASN A 120 2.56 1.62 0.85
C ASN A 120 1.39 1.28 1.79
N GLY A 121 0.15 1.63 1.43
CA GLY A 121 -1.04 1.19 2.15
C GLY A 121 -1.36 -0.30 2.02
N ILE A 122 -0.95 -0.92 0.90
CA ILE A 122 -1.15 -2.35 0.61
C ILE A 122 -0.08 -3.21 1.31
N TYR A 123 1.19 -2.83 1.17
CA TYR A 123 2.33 -3.70 1.45
C TYR A 123 2.40 -4.24 2.90
N PRO A 124 2.20 -3.42 3.95
CA PRO A 124 2.17 -3.90 5.32
C PRO A 124 1.05 -4.94 5.53
N ARG A 125 -0.12 -4.72 4.93
CA ARG A 125 -1.29 -5.59 5.09
C ARG A 125 -1.12 -6.92 4.36
N TYR A 126 -0.45 -6.91 3.21
CA TYR A 126 -0.08 -8.12 2.48
C TYR A 126 0.83 -9.01 3.33
N LEU A 127 1.90 -8.42 3.91
CA LEU A 127 2.83 -9.13 4.79
C LEU A 127 2.13 -9.73 6.02
N PHE A 128 1.26 -8.98 6.70
CA PHE A 128 0.50 -9.50 7.85
C PHE A 128 -0.42 -10.66 7.47
N HIS A 129 -1.12 -10.56 6.33
CA HIS A 129 -2.05 -11.59 5.88
C HIS A 129 -1.34 -12.87 5.39
N GLU A 130 -0.19 -12.72 4.72
CA GLU A 130 0.63 -13.85 4.28
C GLU A 130 1.25 -14.59 5.48
N ASN A 131 1.75 -13.85 6.47
CA ASN A 131 2.24 -14.42 7.72
C ASN A 131 1.14 -15.17 8.48
N HIS A 132 -0.08 -14.61 8.60
CA HIS A 132 -1.21 -15.30 9.23
C HIS A 132 -1.63 -16.58 8.49
N LYS A 133 -1.66 -16.56 7.15
CA LYS A 133 -1.96 -17.76 6.35
C LYS A 133 -0.93 -18.86 6.54
N ASN A 134 0.34 -18.51 6.63
CA ASN A 134 1.42 -19.49 6.86
C ASN A 134 1.32 -20.10 8.27
N ILE A 135 1.00 -19.29 9.28
CA ILE A 135 0.73 -19.77 10.65
C ILE A 135 -0.45 -20.75 10.67
N LEU A 136 -1.60 -20.40 10.07
CA LEU A 136 -2.78 -21.27 10.02
C LEU A 136 -2.54 -22.59 9.26
N LYS A 137 -1.80 -22.54 8.14
CA LYS A 137 -1.41 -23.76 7.40
C LYS A 137 -0.52 -24.67 8.24
N ASN A 138 0.37 -24.11 9.06
CA ASN A 138 1.24 -24.88 9.93
C ASN A 138 0.46 -25.51 11.09
N HIS A 139 -0.48 -24.80 11.71
CA HIS A 139 -1.37 -25.38 12.72
C HIS A 139 -2.21 -26.55 12.16
N HIS A 140 -2.77 -26.41 10.96
CA HIS A 140 -3.57 -27.47 10.35
C HIS A 140 -2.74 -28.71 9.96
N LYS A 141 -1.44 -28.56 9.65
CA LYS A 141 -0.51 -29.70 9.48
C LYS A 141 -0.24 -30.42 10.80
N ILE A 142 -0.06 -29.66 11.89
CA ILE A 142 0.19 -30.22 13.23
C ILE A 142 -1.03 -31.01 13.73
N ASP A 143 -2.25 -30.52 13.48
CA ASP A 143 -3.49 -31.25 13.86
C ASP A 143 -3.71 -32.54 13.05
N LYS A 144 -3.34 -32.55 11.76
CA LYS A 144 -3.36 -33.78 10.94
C LYS A 144 -2.36 -34.83 11.43
N HIS A 145 -1.20 -34.42 11.95
CA HIS A 145 -0.24 -35.35 12.57
C HIS A 145 -0.77 -35.91 13.91
N LYS A 146 -1.47 -35.11 14.72
CA LYS A 146 -2.11 -35.59 15.96
C LYS A 146 -3.27 -36.55 15.71
N HIS A 147 -4.03 -36.40 14.63
CA HIS A 147 -5.11 -37.33 14.28
C HIS A 147 -4.62 -38.66 13.69
N LYS A 148 -3.47 -38.71 13.00
CA LYS A 148 -2.89 -39.97 12.51
C LYS A 148 -2.35 -40.87 13.64
N HIS A 149 -1.97 -40.31 14.79
CA HIS A 149 -1.48 -41.09 15.94
C HIS A 149 -2.58 -41.66 16.84
N LYS A 150 -3.86 -41.27 16.69
CA LYS A 150 -4.96 -41.81 17.51
C LYS A 150 -5.58 -43.11 16.99
N HIS A 151 -5.20 -43.59 15.81
CA HIS A 151 -5.79 -44.81 15.23
C HIS A 151 -5.00 -46.12 15.44
N TYR A 152 -3.83 -46.07 16.10
CA TYR A 152 -3.04 -47.26 16.46
C TYR A 152 -3.07 -47.51 17.97
N GLY A 153 -4.28 -47.65 18.51
CA GLY A 153 -4.53 -47.89 19.93
C GLY A 153 -5.73 -48.80 20.17
N LYS A 154 -5.95 -49.80 19.32
CA LYS A 154 -6.82 -50.95 19.64
C LYS A 154 -5.97 -52.22 19.60
N LEU A 155 -5.15 -52.40 20.64
CA LEU A 155 -4.54 -53.68 20.94
C LEU A 155 -5.59 -54.59 21.57
N TYR A 156 -5.84 -55.69 20.86
CA TYR A 156 -6.50 -56.95 21.24
C TYR A 156 -6.74 -57.19 22.74
N ARG A 157 -8.02 -57.25 23.13
CA ARG A 157 -8.46 -58.11 24.24
C ARG A 157 -8.43 -59.56 23.73
N LYS A 158 -7.47 -60.38 24.20
CA LYS A 158 -7.54 -61.84 24.09
C LYS A 158 -8.42 -62.41 25.23
N PRO A 159 -9.23 -63.45 24.97
CA PRO A 159 -10.04 -64.10 26.00
C PRO A 159 -9.19 -65.02 26.88
N PHE A 160 -9.57 -65.12 28.15
CA PHE A 160 -9.03 -66.05 29.13
C PHE A 160 -9.37 -67.51 28.76
N GLY A 161 -8.37 -68.40 28.85
CA GLY A 161 -8.63 -69.84 28.97
C GLY A 161 -7.45 -70.74 28.60
N LYS A 162 -6.72 -71.20 29.63
CA LYS A 162 -5.88 -72.44 29.71
C LYS A 162 -4.66 -72.50 28.75
N SER A 163 -3.50 -73.07 29.06
CA SER A 163 -2.89 -73.77 30.20
C SER A 163 -1.38 -73.90 29.90
N TYR A 164 -0.57 -73.97 30.96
CA TYR A 164 0.78 -74.52 31.17
C TYR A 164 1.76 -74.77 30.00
N GLU A 165 2.99 -74.28 30.16
CA GLU A 165 4.26 -75.02 30.40
C GLU A 165 5.48 -74.26 29.84
N LYS A 166 6.50 -74.03 30.68
CA LYS A 166 7.87 -73.70 30.27
C LYS A 166 8.69 -74.99 30.35
N PRO A 167 9.57 -75.24 29.39
CA PRO A 167 11.00 -75.32 29.74
C PRO A 167 11.87 -74.59 28.70
N ASN A 168 12.84 -73.75 29.09
CA ASN A 168 14.15 -74.03 29.69
C ASN A 168 15.22 -74.36 28.63
N ASN A 169 16.27 -73.53 28.59
CA ASN A 169 17.70 -73.78 28.31
C ASN A 169 18.33 -72.46 27.82
N LYS A 170 19.15 -71.79 28.66
CA LYS A 170 20.64 -71.85 28.61
C LYS A 170 21.13 -71.77 27.16
N THR A 171 21.94 -70.79 26.76
CA THR A 171 23.39 -70.80 27.05
C THR A 171 24.03 -69.44 26.72
N GLN A 172 25.09 -69.17 27.46
CA GLN A 172 26.01 -68.04 27.47
C GLN A 172 26.64 -67.70 26.11
N ILE A 173 26.97 -66.41 25.89
CA ILE A 173 28.15 -66.02 25.11
C ILE A 173 28.94 -65.00 25.95
N LYS A 174 30.19 -65.35 26.20
CA LYS A 174 31.22 -64.54 26.86
C LYS A 174 31.83 -63.54 25.88
N HIS A 175 32.35 -62.46 26.45
CA HIS A 175 33.34 -61.54 25.89
C HIS A 175 34.48 -62.27 25.14
N GLU A 176 34.85 -61.80 23.96
CA GLU A 176 35.96 -60.86 23.71
C GLU A 176 35.81 -60.22 22.32
#